data_AF-Q4U3Q0-F1
#
_entry.id   AF-Q4U3Q0-F1
#
_cell.length_a   1.000
_cell.length_b   1.000
_cell.length_c   1.000
_cell.angle_alpha   90.00
_cell.angle_beta   90.00
_cell.angle_gamma   90.00
#
_symmetry.space_group_name_H-M   'P 1'
#
loop_
_entity.id
_entity.type
_entity.pdbx_description
1 polymer ?
#
loop_
_entity_poly.entity_id
_entity_poly.type
_entity_poly.pdbx_seq_one_letter_code
_entity_poly.pdbx_strand_id
1 'polypeptide(L)'
;MRKSLLALSLLAATSAPVLAADYSDGDIHKNDYKWMQFNLMGAFNEKGYAESSHDYLEMEFGGRSGIFDLYGYVDVFNLASDPGSDKAGGEKIFMKFAPRMSLDALTGKDLSFGPVQELYVSTLMEWGGNSDVNSQKIGLGSDVMVPWLGKIGLNLYGTYDGNKKDWNGFQVSTNWFKPFFFFENGSFISYQGYIDYQFGMDDDKGNKFNTTASNGGAMFNGIYWHSDRFAVGYGLKLYKDVYGFKDGEALPWGHKPESSGAGHYIAVTYKF
;
A
#
# COMPACT_ATOMS: atom_id res chain seq x y z
N MET A 1 28.11 27.90 7.74
CA MET A 1 26.65 27.87 8.00
C MET A 1 25.92 27.78 6.67
N ARG A 2 25.41 26.59 6.31
CA ARG A 2 24.52 26.22 5.18
C ARG A 2 24.74 24.73 4.86
N LYS A 3 24.24 23.83 5.72
CA LYS A 3 24.16 22.38 5.44
C LYS A 3 22.94 21.72 6.09
N SER A 4 21.81 22.44 6.17
CA SER A 4 20.58 21.96 6.83
C SER A 4 19.35 21.94 5.92
N LEU A 5 19.52 22.01 4.59
CA LEU A 5 18.41 22.07 3.63
C LEU A 5 18.21 20.79 2.80
N LEU A 6 19.00 19.74 3.06
CA LEU A 6 18.94 18.48 2.29
C LEU A 6 18.18 17.34 2.99
N ALA A 7 17.70 17.53 4.22
CA ALA A 7 16.89 16.55 4.95
C ALA A 7 15.38 16.81 4.87
N LEU A 8 14.95 18.01 4.44
CA LEU A 8 13.54 18.34 4.22
C LEU A 8 13.00 17.92 2.84
N SER A 9 13.86 17.47 1.92
CA SER A 9 13.45 17.16 0.53
C SER A 9 12.59 15.90 0.41
N LEU A 10 12.69 14.93 1.33
CA LEU A 10 11.87 13.72 1.27
C LEU A 10 10.43 13.93 1.74
N LEU A 11 10.20 14.88 2.65
CA LEU A 11 8.86 15.26 3.09
C LEU A 11 8.22 16.28 2.16
N ALA A 12 9.05 17.04 1.46
CA ALA A 12 8.63 18.03 0.48
C ALA A 12 8.12 17.43 -0.84
N ALA A 13 8.36 16.15 -1.15
CA ALA A 13 7.78 15.55 -2.37
C ALA A 13 6.24 15.48 -2.34
N THR A 14 5.62 15.59 -1.16
CA THR A 14 4.16 15.70 -0.98
C THR A 14 3.71 17.13 -0.62
N SER A 15 4.63 18.06 -0.35
CA SER A 15 4.32 19.42 0.13
C SER A 15 4.99 20.58 -0.62
N ALA A 16 5.75 20.32 -1.68
CA ALA A 16 6.22 21.33 -2.63
C ALA A 16 5.04 21.81 -3.50
N PRO A 17 5.09 23.03 -4.06
CA PRO A 17 4.07 23.48 -5.02
C PRO A 17 4.00 22.48 -6.18
N VAL A 18 2.87 21.76 -6.25
CA VAL A 18 2.67 20.65 -7.17
C VAL A 18 2.30 21.23 -8.52
N LEU A 19 3.25 21.18 -9.45
CA LEU A 19 3.01 21.40 -10.87
C LEU A 19 2.78 20.03 -11.52
N ALA A 20 2.10 20.02 -12.67
CA ALA A 20 2.02 18.86 -13.53
C ALA A 20 3.42 18.31 -13.81
N ALA A 21 3.51 17.00 -14.04
CA ALA A 21 4.78 16.39 -14.41
C ALA A 21 5.20 16.89 -15.81
N ASP A 22 6.07 17.90 -15.84
CA ASP A 22 6.59 18.46 -17.09
C ASP A 22 7.90 17.75 -17.45
N TYR A 23 7.99 17.19 -18.66
CA TYR A 23 9.21 16.58 -19.21
C TYR A 23 9.64 17.21 -20.54
N SER A 24 9.17 18.42 -20.83
CA SER A 24 9.43 19.14 -22.09
C SER A 24 10.90 19.52 -22.31
N ASP A 25 11.70 19.56 -21.24
CA ASP A 25 13.15 19.75 -21.29
C ASP A 25 13.92 18.47 -21.65
N GLY A 26 13.23 17.33 -21.78
CA GLY A 26 13.81 16.03 -22.09
C GLY A 26 14.50 15.34 -20.91
N ASP A 27 14.51 15.94 -19.71
CA ASP A 27 15.10 15.35 -18.51
C ASP A 27 14.05 14.58 -17.70
N ILE A 28 13.95 13.29 -17.97
CA ILE A 28 13.07 12.37 -17.23
C ILE A 28 13.57 12.05 -15.81
N HIS A 29 14.81 12.41 -15.47
CA HIS A 29 15.46 12.06 -14.20
C HIS A 29 15.47 13.19 -13.16
N LYS A 30 14.98 14.38 -13.51
CA LYS A 30 14.99 15.56 -12.62
C LYS A 30 14.21 15.40 -11.31
N ASN A 31 13.31 14.42 -11.24
CA ASN A 31 12.50 14.11 -10.07
C ASN A 31 12.87 12.76 -9.43
N ASP A 32 14.06 12.22 -9.72
CA ASP A 32 14.49 10.95 -9.16
C ASP A 32 14.69 11.05 -7.64
N TYR A 33 14.17 10.06 -6.92
CA TYR A 33 14.37 9.92 -5.48
C TYR A 33 14.27 8.45 -5.07
N LYS A 34 14.79 8.12 -3.90
CA LYS A 34 14.64 6.80 -3.30
C LYS A 34 14.65 6.89 -1.80
N TRP A 35 13.96 5.97 -1.15
CA TRP A 35 13.92 5.84 0.30
C TRP A 35 13.75 4.37 0.68
N MET A 36 14.14 4.07 1.91
CA MET A 36 14.01 2.76 2.52
C MET A 36 13.88 2.95 4.02
N GLN A 37 13.06 2.12 4.65
CA GLN A 37 12.89 2.07 6.09
C GLN A 37 12.59 0.67 6.56
N PHE A 38 12.75 0.46 7.86
CA PHE A 38 12.36 -0.76 8.54
C PHE A 38 11.35 -0.42 9.63
N ASN A 39 10.28 -1.19 9.69
CA ASN A 39 9.21 -1.04 10.67
C ASN A 39 9.16 -2.31 11.52
N LEU A 40 9.23 -2.16 12.84
CA LEU A 40 8.76 -3.20 13.76
C LEU A 40 7.29 -2.95 14.03
N MET A 41 6.47 -3.91 13.63
CA MET A 41 5.02 -3.80 13.61
C MET A 41 4.38 -4.77 14.61
N GLY A 42 3.30 -4.34 15.25
CA GLY A 42 2.36 -5.20 15.96
C GLY A 42 0.96 -5.01 15.39
N ALA A 43 0.34 -6.10 14.94
CA ALA A 43 -1.02 -6.16 14.46
C ALA A 43 -1.92 -6.84 15.51
N PHE A 44 -3.11 -6.29 15.72
CA PHE A 44 -4.09 -6.78 16.67
C PHE A 44 -5.46 -6.84 16.00
N ASN A 45 -6.14 -7.98 16.11
CA ASN A 45 -7.43 -8.24 15.48
C ASN A 45 -7.42 -8.01 13.95
N GLU A 46 -6.32 -8.38 13.28
CA GLU A 46 -6.26 -8.41 11.82
C GLU A 46 -7.34 -9.35 11.28
N LYS A 47 -8.06 -8.91 10.25
CA LYS A 47 -9.16 -9.65 9.63
C LYS A 47 -8.73 -10.33 8.33
N GLY A 48 -9.39 -11.43 7.98
CA GLY A 48 -9.09 -12.22 6.80
C GLY A 48 -9.76 -13.59 6.83
N TYR A 49 -8.97 -14.64 6.58
CA TYR A 49 -9.45 -16.02 6.74
C TYR A 49 -9.80 -16.32 8.20
N ALA A 50 -8.97 -15.88 9.15
CA ALA A 50 -9.24 -15.92 10.57
C ALA A 50 -8.73 -14.63 11.21
N GLU A 51 -9.24 -14.29 12.39
CA GLU A 51 -8.65 -13.21 13.17
C GLU A 51 -7.21 -13.55 13.59
N SER A 52 -6.30 -12.58 13.50
CA SER A 52 -4.89 -12.75 13.83
C SER A 52 -4.34 -11.56 14.63
N SER A 53 -3.44 -11.83 15.58
CA SER A 53 -2.67 -10.82 16.32
C SER A 53 -1.21 -11.26 16.41
N HIS A 54 -0.32 -10.52 15.77
CA HIS A 54 1.07 -10.92 15.55
C HIS A 54 2.02 -9.74 15.43
N ASP A 55 3.30 -10.03 15.58
CA ASP A 55 4.40 -9.13 15.27
C ASP A 55 5.04 -9.46 13.93
N TYR A 56 5.69 -8.46 13.33
CA TYR A 56 6.48 -8.64 12.12
C TYR A 56 7.50 -7.51 11.93
N LEU A 57 8.56 -7.83 11.19
CA LEU A 57 9.49 -6.85 10.66
C LEU A 57 9.10 -6.57 9.22
N GLU A 58 8.88 -5.31 8.89
CA GLU A 58 8.61 -4.87 7.52
C GLU A 58 9.82 -4.06 7.01
N MET A 59 10.33 -4.43 5.84
CA MET A 59 11.21 -3.59 5.05
C MET A 59 10.37 -2.88 4.00
N GLU A 60 10.25 -1.57 4.11
CA GLU A 60 9.44 -0.74 3.22
C GLU A 60 10.35 0.17 2.39
N PHE A 61 10.06 0.30 1.11
CA PHE A 61 10.91 1.05 0.18
C PHE A 61 10.10 1.67 -0.96
N GLY A 62 10.66 2.71 -1.54
CA GLY A 62 10.06 3.35 -2.70
C GLY A 62 10.97 4.37 -3.35
N GLY A 63 10.52 4.93 -4.46
CA GLY A 63 11.28 5.89 -5.22
C GLY A 63 10.75 6.14 -6.61
N ARG A 64 11.36 7.12 -7.27
CA ARG A 64 11.19 7.45 -8.67
C ARG A 64 12.54 7.34 -9.37
N SER A 65 12.57 6.69 -10.53
CA SER A 65 13.68 6.84 -11.46
C SER A 65 13.21 6.88 -12.91
N GLY A 66 13.48 8.00 -13.59
CA GLY A 66 13.08 8.21 -14.97
C GLY A 66 11.56 8.09 -15.12
N ILE A 67 11.14 7.12 -15.93
CA ILE A 67 9.72 6.84 -16.19
C ILE A 67 9.07 5.96 -15.11
N PHE A 68 9.82 5.39 -14.16
CA PHE A 68 9.28 4.44 -13.18
C PHE A 68 9.14 5.05 -11.79
N ASP A 69 7.93 4.96 -11.24
CA ASP A 69 7.64 5.16 -9.81
C ASP A 69 7.43 3.80 -9.14
N LEU A 70 7.85 3.68 -7.88
CA LEU A 70 7.87 2.41 -7.17
C LEU A 70 7.50 2.58 -5.69
N TYR A 71 6.63 1.68 -5.24
CA TYR A 71 6.41 1.39 -3.83
C TYR A 71 6.49 -0.13 -3.61
N GLY A 72 7.02 -0.56 -2.48
CA GLY A 72 6.95 -1.95 -2.06
C GLY A 72 7.33 -2.18 -0.62
N TYR A 73 6.94 -3.34 -0.10
CA TYR A 73 7.39 -3.80 1.20
C TYR A 73 7.51 -5.32 1.25
N VAL A 74 8.30 -5.78 2.23
CA VAL A 74 8.48 -7.18 2.57
C VAL A 74 8.30 -7.35 4.07
N ASP A 75 7.32 -8.15 4.46
CA ASP A 75 7.07 -8.54 5.84
C ASP A 75 7.76 -9.86 6.18
N VAL A 76 8.27 -9.96 7.39
CA VAL A 76 8.79 -11.19 7.98
C VAL A 76 8.08 -11.46 9.30
N PHE A 77 7.27 -12.51 9.33
CA PHE A 77 6.44 -12.89 10.46
C PHE A 77 7.18 -13.78 11.47
N ASN A 78 6.71 -13.77 12.72
CA ASN A 78 7.21 -14.63 13.80
C ASN A 78 8.75 -14.57 13.93
N LEU A 79 9.29 -13.37 14.13
CA LEU A 79 10.74 -13.12 14.10
C LEU A 79 11.52 -13.97 15.10
N ALA A 80 10.96 -14.15 16.30
CA ALA A 80 11.54 -14.94 17.37
C ALA A 80 11.41 -16.46 17.17
N SER A 81 10.72 -16.91 16.11
CA SER A 81 10.37 -18.33 15.90
C SER A 81 9.65 -18.93 17.11
N ASP A 82 8.79 -18.13 17.74
CA ASP A 82 7.95 -18.53 18.86
C ASP A 82 6.90 -19.52 18.37
N PRO A 83 6.86 -20.76 18.89
CA PRO A 83 5.81 -21.72 18.54
C PRO A 83 4.42 -21.30 19.02
N GLY A 84 4.32 -20.35 19.96
CA GLY A 84 3.06 -19.77 20.43
C GLY A 84 2.51 -18.63 19.56
N SER A 85 3.25 -18.18 18.55
CA SER A 85 2.75 -17.20 17.58
C SER A 85 1.63 -17.81 16.73
N ASP A 86 0.59 -17.03 16.44
CA ASP A 86 -0.48 -17.41 15.50
C ASP A 86 0.01 -17.47 14.03
N LYS A 87 1.20 -16.96 13.74
CA LYS A 87 1.93 -17.14 12.47
C LYS A 87 2.89 -18.34 12.51
N ALA A 88 2.96 -19.11 13.61
CA ALA A 88 3.78 -20.33 13.67
C ALA A 88 3.25 -21.38 12.68
N GLY A 89 4.13 -21.84 11.78
CA GLY A 89 3.77 -22.78 10.71
C GLY A 89 3.00 -22.16 9.54
N GLY A 90 2.69 -20.85 9.59
CA GLY A 90 2.10 -20.09 8.49
C GLY A 90 3.15 -19.53 7.52
N GLU A 91 2.73 -18.61 6.65
CA GLU A 91 3.64 -17.91 5.75
C GLU A 91 4.68 -17.10 6.54
N LYS A 92 5.96 -17.30 6.21
CA LYS A 92 7.05 -16.59 6.88
C LYS A 92 7.26 -15.18 6.32
N ILE A 93 6.94 -15.00 5.04
CA ILE A 93 7.22 -13.79 4.27
C ILE A 93 5.96 -13.42 3.50
N PHE A 94 5.68 -12.13 3.44
CA PHE A 94 4.73 -11.53 2.51
C PHE A 94 5.41 -10.36 1.79
N MET A 95 5.14 -10.17 0.51
CA MET A 95 5.69 -9.08 -0.29
C MET A 95 4.59 -8.41 -1.09
N LYS A 96 4.58 -7.08 -1.07
CA LYS A 96 3.80 -6.24 -1.97
C LYS A 96 4.75 -5.39 -2.81
N PHE A 97 4.53 -5.39 -4.12
CA PHE A 97 5.38 -4.67 -5.08
C PHE A 97 4.51 -3.94 -6.11
N ALA A 98 4.64 -2.62 -6.21
CA ALA A 98 3.73 -1.76 -6.94
C ALA A 98 4.45 -0.77 -7.88
N PRO A 99 5.13 -1.24 -8.94
CA PRO A 99 5.73 -0.33 -9.91
C PRO A 99 4.66 0.30 -10.81
N ARG A 100 4.85 1.59 -11.10
CA ARG A 100 4.05 2.38 -12.03
C ARG A 100 4.95 3.00 -13.09
N MET A 101 4.58 2.89 -14.35
CA MET A 101 5.30 3.49 -15.48
C MET A 101 4.55 4.73 -15.95
N SER A 102 5.19 5.90 -15.86
CA SER A 102 4.62 7.18 -16.28
C SER A 102 4.47 7.26 -17.79
N LEU A 103 3.25 7.58 -18.22
CA LEU A 103 2.92 7.84 -19.62
C LEU A 103 3.42 9.22 -20.04
N ASP A 104 3.38 10.20 -19.15
CA ASP A 104 3.89 11.56 -19.37
C ASP A 104 5.39 11.52 -19.68
N ALA A 105 6.18 10.87 -18.82
CA ALA A 105 7.62 10.74 -18.98
C ALA A 105 8.00 9.85 -20.18
N LEU A 106 7.24 8.78 -20.44
CA LEU A 106 7.46 7.90 -21.58
C LEU A 106 7.19 8.61 -22.92
N THR A 107 6.18 9.47 -22.97
CA THR A 107 5.77 10.16 -24.21
C THR A 107 6.40 11.55 -24.37
N GLY A 108 6.97 12.12 -23.30
CA GLY A 108 7.45 13.49 -23.26
C GLY A 108 6.33 14.54 -23.38
N LYS A 109 5.08 14.15 -23.09
CA LYS A 109 3.90 15.01 -23.20
C LYS A 109 3.28 15.21 -21.83
N ASP A 110 2.82 16.43 -21.57
CA ASP A 110 1.96 16.75 -20.44
C ASP A 110 0.57 16.15 -20.69
N LEU A 111 0.19 15.14 -19.90
CA LEU A 111 -1.11 14.48 -19.92
C LEU A 111 -1.98 14.91 -18.73
N SER A 112 -1.61 15.97 -18.01
CA SER A 112 -2.37 16.48 -16.87
C SER A 112 -3.72 17.08 -17.29
N PHE A 113 -4.72 16.97 -16.41
CA PHE A 113 -6.02 17.59 -16.59
C PHE A 113 -6.72 17.81 -15.25
N GLY A 114 -7.14 19.05 -14.99
CA GLY A 114 -7.78 19.39 -13.71
C GLY A 114 -6.90 19.00 -12.51
N PRO A 115 -7.40 18.18 -11.55
CA PRO A 115 -6.61 17.73 -10.41
C PRO A 115 -5.62 16.61 -10.74
N VAL A 116 -5.69 15.98 -11.91
CA VAL A 116 -4.79 14.89 -12.31
C VAL A 116 -3.46 15.47 -12.81
N GLN A 117 -2.35 15.07 -12.20
CA GLN A 117 -1.02 15.62 -12.42
C GLN A 117 -0.13 14.77 -13.32
N GLU A 118 -0.34 13.45 -13.34
CA GLU A 118 0.44 12.49 -14.13
C GLU A 118 -0.38 11.20 -14.29
N LEU A 119 -0.20 10.50 -15.41
CA LEU A 119 -0.84 9.23 -15.72
C LEU A 119 0.17 8.08 -15.82
N TYR A 120 -0.26 6.88 -15.45
CA TYR A 120 0.60 5.71 -15.38
C TYR A 120 -0.06 4.45 -15.92
N VAL A 121 0.76 3.56 -16.51
CA VAL A 121 0.47 2.12 -16.46
C VAL A 121 0.87 1.63 -15.08
N SER A 122 -0.09 1.14 -14.31
CA SER A 122 0.13 0.76 -12.92
C SER A 122 0.03 -0.74 -12.74
N THR A 123 0.91 -1.29 -11.91
CA THR A 123 0.88 -2.70 -11.52
C THR A 123 0.92 -2.84 -10.01
N LEU A 124 0.40 -3.97 -9.52
CA LEU A 124 0.50 -4.37 -8.11
C LEU A 124 0.64 -5.89 -8.06
N MET A 125 1.68 -6.38 -7.41
CA MET A 125 1.93 -7.80 -7.21
C MET A 125 2.00 -8.10 -5.72
N GLU A 126 1.39 -9.22 -5.33
CA GLU A 126 1.36 -9.70 -3.95
C GLU A 126 1.80 -11.17 -3.94
N TRP A 127 2.78 -11.49 -3.09
CA TRP A 127 3.35 -12.83 -2.96
C TRP A 127 3.51 -13.23 -1.51
N GLY A 128 3.11 -14.46 -1.21
CA GLY A 128 3.32 -15.13 0.06
C GLY A 128 4.42 -16.18 -0.03
N GLY A 129 5.08 -16.46 1.10
CA GLY A 129 6.22 -17.38 1.17
C GLY A 129 5.91 -18.82 0.73
N ASN A 130 4.66 -19.27 0.87
CA ASN A 130 4.23 -20.63 0.51
C ASN A 130 3.30 -20.67 -0.72
N SER A 131 3.27 -19.59 -1.51
CA SER A 131 2.37 -19.43 -2.67
C SER A 131 0.87 -19.39 -2.35
N ASP A 132 0.48 -19.27 -1.07
CA ASP A 132 -0.94 -19.10 -0.73
C ASP A 132 -1.44 -17.75 -1.27
N VAL A 133 -0.61 -16.71 -1.16
CA VAL A 133 -0.81 -15.44 -1.87
C VAL A 133 0.03 -15.41 -3.15
N ASN A 134 -0.64 -15.23 -4.28
CA ASN A 134 -0.03 -15.06 -5.59
C ASN A 134 -0.97 -14.26 -6.51
N SER A 135 -0.92 -12.94 -6.41
CA SER A 135 -1.80 -12.04 -7.17
C SER A 135 -0.99 -11.07 -8.03
N GLN A 136 -1.47 -10.82 -9.24
CA GLN A 136 -0.93 -9.82 -10.15
C GLN A 136 -2.05 -8.92 -10.64
N LYS A 137 -1.81 -7.62 -10.60
CA LYS A 137 -2.79 -6.59 -10.96
C LYS A 137 -2.15 -5.63 -11.94
N ILE A 138 -2.91 -5.22 -12.95
CA ILE A 138 -2.46 -4.27 -13.97
C ILE A 138 -3.62 -3.37 -14.38
N GLY A 139 -3.31 -2.10 -14.64
CA GLY A 139 -4.29 -1.16 -15.16
C GLY A 139 -3.75 0.26 -15.25
N LEU A 140 -4.61 1.23 -14.96
CA LEU A 140 -4.32 2.65 -15.07
C LEU A 140 -4.12 3.24 -13.68
N GLY A 141 -3.16 4.15 -13.56
CA GLY A 141 -3.00 4.95 -12.35
C GLY A 141 -2.82 6.42 -12.65
N SER A 142 -2.96 7.21 -11.61
CA SER A 142 -2.77 8.65 -11.66
C SER A 142 -2.24 9.17 -10.33
N ASP A 143 -1.59 10.31 -10.41
CA ASP A 143 -1.36 11.18 -9.27
C ASP A 143 -2.41 12.29 -9.29
N VAL A 144 -3.18 12.42 -8.20
CA VAL A 144 -4.34 13.33 -8.13
C VAL A 144 -4.21 14.27 -6.95
N MET A 145 -4.47 15.56 -7.17
CA MET A 145 -4.54 16.56 -6.12
C MET A 145 -5.90 16.55 -5.44
N VAL A 146 -5.91 16.24 -4.14
CA VAL A 146 -7.11 16.22 -3.31
C VAL A 146 -7.03 17.35 -2.27
N PRO A 147 -8.09 18.15 -2.10
CA PRO A 147 -8.14 19.18 -1.08
C PRO A 147 -7.74 18.63 0.30
N TRP A 148 -6.90 19.39 1.00
CA TRP A 148 -6.29 19.06 2.30
C TRP A 148 -5.28 17.91 2.28
N LEU A 149 -5.57 16.78 1.63
CA LEU A 149 -4.68 15.62 1.56
C LEU A 149 -3.40 15.88 0.75
N GLY A 150 -3.47 16.73 -0.27
CA GLY A 150 -2.38 16.92 -1.22
C GLY A 150 -2.41 15.86 -2.32
N LYS A 151 -1.24 15.46 -2.80
CA LYS A 151 -1.11 14.48 -3.87
C LYS A 151 -1.37 13.07 -3.35
N ILE A 152 -2.30 12.36 -3.98
CA ILE A 152 -2.60 10.94 -3.73
C ILE A 152 -2.31 10.13 -4.97
N GLY A 153 -1.88 8.88 -4.81
CA GLY A 153 -1.96 7.90 -5.88
C GLY A 153 -3.39 7.39 -5.99
N LEU A 154 -3.92 7.24 -7.20
CA LEU A 154 -5.19 6.58 -7.46
C LEU A 154 -5.01 5.59 -8.61
N ASN A 155 -5.38 4.34 -8.39
CA ASN A 155 -5.13 3.27 -9.35
C ASN A 155 -6.37 2.39 -9.50
N LEU A 156 -6.62 1.95 -10.73
CA LEU A 156 -7.65 0.98 -11.10
C LEU A 156 -6.98 -0.17 -11.85
N TYR A 157 -7.20 -1.39 -11.37
CA TYR A 157 -6.60 -2.60 -11.90
C TYR A 157 -7.66 -3.64 -12.26
N GLY A 158 -7.36 -4.46 -13.26
CA GLY A 158 -7.88 -5.83 -13.30
C GLY A 158 -7.02 -6.74 -12.42
N THR A 159 -7.64 -7.72 -11.77
CA THR A 159 -6.96 -8.64 -10.86
C THR A 159 -6.82 -10.03 -11.50
N TYR A 160 -5.59 -10.51 -11.60
CA TYR A 160 -5.25 -11.85 -12.05
C TYR A 160 -4.81 -12.70 -10.85
N ASP A 161 -5.44 -13.84 -10.67
CA ASP A 161 -5.05 -14.84 -9.69
C ASP A 161 -4.01 -15.77 -10.31
N GLY A 162 -2.76 -15.66 -9.85
CA GLY A 162 -1.64 -16.42 -10.37
C GLY A 162 -1.72 -17.92 -10.08
N ASN A 163 -2.44 -18.31 -9.02
CA ASN A 163 -2.65 -19.71 -8.65
C ASN A 163 -3.73 -20.35 -9.52
N LYS A 164 -4.82 -19.63 -9.79
CA LYS A 164 -5.94 -20.10 -10.64
C LYS A 164 -5.70 -19.85 -12.13
N LYS A 165 -4.71 -19.03 -12.46
CA LYS A 165 -4.33 -18.63 -13.81
C LYS A 165 -5.46 -17.96 -14.58
N ASP A 166 -6.26 -17.15 -13.89
CA ASP A 166 -7.38 -16.44 -14.51
C ASP A 166 -7.70 -15.11 -13.80
N TRP A 167 -8.48 -14.27 -14.46
CA TRP A 167 -8.94 -12.98 -13.95
C TRP A 167 -10.10 -13.14 -12.98
N ASN A 168 -10.06 -12.39 -11.88
CA ASN A 168 -11.13 -12.36 -10.88
C ASN A 168 -11.37 -10.93 -10.37
N GLY A 169 -12.19 -10.18 -11.11
CA GLY A 169 -12.59 -8.83 -10.73
C GLY A 169 -11.51 -7.76 -10.88
N PHE A 170 -11.71 -6.68 -10.15
CA PHE A 170 -10.98 -5.42 -10.25
C PHE A 170 -10.61 -4.90 -8.88
N GLN A 171 -9.63 -3.99 -8.82
CA GLN A 171 -9.26 -3.29 -7.60
C GLN A 171 -9.10 -1.78 -7.85
N VAL A 172 -9.66 -0.96 -6.95
CA VAL A 172 -9.27 0.44 -6.79
C VAL A 172 -8.35 0.56 -5.58
N SER A 173 -7.19 1.19 -5.78
CA SER A 173 -6.26 1.51 -4.70
C SER A 173 -5.95 3.00 -4.64
N THR A 174 -5.90 3.56 -3.45
CA THR A 174 -5.40 4.92 -3.22
C THR A 174 -4.61 5.02 -1.93
N ASN A 175 -3.73 6.01 -1.82
CA ASN A 175 -2.91 6.27 -0.64
C ASN A 175 -2.76 7.77 -0.37
N TRP A 176 -2.44 8.13 0.86
CA TRP A 176 -2.17 9.51 1.24
C TRP A 176 -1.13 9.60 2.35
N PHE A 177 -0.42 10.72 2.38
CA PHE A 177 0.51 11.10 3.44
C PHE A 177 0.41 12.60 3.65
N LYS A 178 -0.09 13.02 4.82
CA LYS A 178 -0.35 14.43 5.13
C LYS A 178 0.24 14.82 6.49
N PRO A 179 1.41 15.46 6.53
CA PRO A 179 1.85 16.21 7.71
C PRO A 179 0.84 17.31 8.04
N PHE A 180 0.38 17.37 9.28
CA PHE A 180 -0.65 18.35 9.71
C PHE A 180 -0.33 19.09 11.00
N PHE A 181 0.67 18.65 11.76
CA PHE A 181 1.14 19.33 12.96
C PHE A 181 2.66 19.30 13.02
N PHE A 182 3.31 20.44 13.25
CA PHE A 182 4.77 20.57 13.19
C PHE A 182 5.32 21.09 14.51
N PHE A 183 6.39 20.46 14.99
CA PHE A 183 7.09 20.85 16.22
C PHE A 183 8.32 21.71 15.91
N GLU A 184 8.77 22.52 16.87
CA GLU A 184 9.94 23.41 16.73
C GLU A 184 11.25 22.65 16.45
N ASN A 185 11.34 21.38 16.88
CA ASN A 185 12.50 20.52 16.66
C ASN A 185 12.54 19.88 15.26
N GLY A 186 11.63 20.25 14.36
CA GLY A 186 11.54 19.73 12.99
C GLY A 186 10.77 18.41 12.85
N SER A 187 10.39 17.76 13.96
CA SER A 187 9.48 16.62 13.91
C SER A 187 8.04 17.06 13.61
N PHE A 188 7.18 16.13 13.21
CA PHE A 188 5.78 16.43 12.87
C PHE A 188 4.87 15.22 13.09
N ILE A 189 3.56 15.48 13.13
CA ILE A 189 2.51 14.45 13.10
C ILE A 189 1.92 14.40 11.70
N SER A 190 1.77 13.19 11.16
CA SER A 190 1.13 12.91 9.88
C SER A 190 -0.17 12.13 10.07
N TYR A 191 -1.08 12.35 9.12
CA TYR A 191 -2.15 11.43 8.80
C TYR A 191 -1.77 10.70 7.52
N GLN A 192 -1.62 9.39 7.60
CA GLN A 192 -1.19 8.56 6.48
C GLN A 192 -2.08 7.32 6.36
N GLY A 193 -2.31 6.86 5.15
CA GLY A 193 -3.26 5.79 4.95
C GLY A 193 -3.40 5.32 3.52
N TYR A 194 -4.22 4.29 3.36
CA TYR A 194 -4.54 3.73 2.06
C TYR A 194 -5.93 3.10 2.05
N ILE A 195 -6.47 2.89 0.86
CA ILE A 195 -7.63 2.06 0.58
C ILE A 195 -7.22 1.05 -0.49
N ASP A 196 -7.55 -0.21 -0.27
CA ASP A 196 -7.55 -1.28 -1.28
C ASP A 196 -8.97 -1.84 -1.33
N TYR A 197 -9.69 -1.61 -2.43
CA TYR A 197 -11.08 -2.04 -2.60
C TYR A 197 -11.24 -2.89 -3.86
N GLN A 198 -11.61 -4.16 -3.67
CA GLN A 198 -11.85 -5.13 -4.73
C GLN A 198 -13.34 -5.28 -5.02
N PHE A 199 -13.68 -5.49 -6.29
CA PHE A 199 -15.06 -5.65 -6.74
C PHE A 199 -15.15 -6.45 -8.04
N GLY A 200 -16.33 -6.99 -8.33
CA GLY A 200 -16.55 -7.83 -9.51
C GLY A 200 -15.87 -9.19 -9.43
N MET A 201 -15.57 -9.66 -8.21
CA MET A 201 -15.11 -11.03 -7.98
C MET A 201 -16.27 -12.01 -8.21
N ASP A 202 -15.95 -13.20 -8.69
CA ASP A 202 -16.89 -14.31 -8.78
C ASP A 202 -17.32 -14.74 -7.37
N ASP A 203 -18.63 -14.69 -7.08
CA ASP A 203 -19.20 -15.15 -5.82
C ASP A 203 -20.15 -16.34 -6.01
N ASP A 204 -20.14 -16.96 -7.19
CA ASP A 204 -20.92 -18.17 -7.44
C ASP A 204 -20.43 -19.30 -6.54
N LYS A 205 -21.38 -20.06 -5.97
CA LYS A 205 -21.05 -21.17 -5.08
C LYS A 205 -20.20 -22.21 -5.80
N GLY A 206 -19.00 -22.45 -5.29
CA GLY A 206 -18.05 -23.43 -5.85
C GLY A 206 -17.22 -22.89 -7.01
N ASN A 207 -17.16 -21.56 -7.19
CA ASN A 207 -16.20 -20.97 -8.11
C ASN A 207 -14.76 -21.38 -7.77
N LYS A 208 -13.91 -21.38 -8.79
CA LYS A 208 -12.52 -21.84 -8.67
C LYS A 208 -11.64 -20.95 -7.79
N PHE A 209 -12.03 -19.70 -7.56
CA PHE A 209 -11.28 -18.73 -6.77
C PHE A 209 -11.55 -18.85 -5.27
N ASN A 210 -12.55 -19.65 -4.87
CA ASN A 210 -13.00 -19.80 -3.49
C ASN A 210 -13.46 -18.49 -2.83
N THR A 211 -13.83 -17.49 -3.62
CA THR A 211 -14.43 -16.24 -3.15
C THR A 211 -15.92 -16.45 -2.87
N THR A 212 -16.45 -15.80 -1.84
CA THR A 212 -17.87 -15.84 -1.46
C THR A 212 -18.50 -14.44 -1.38
N ALA A 213 -17.71 -13.39 -1.60
CA ALA A 213 -18.15 -12.02 -1.75
C ALA A 213 -17.67 -11.45 -3.09
N SER A 214 -18.56 -10.79 -3.83
CA SER A 214 -18.22 -10.11 -5.08
C SER A 214 -17.51 -8.76 -4.89
N ASN A 215 -17.44 -8.24 -3.66
CA ASN A 215 -16.73 -7.01 -3.32
C ASN A 215 -16.28 -7.01 -1.85
N GLY A 216 -15.21 -6.29 -1.58
CA GLY A 216 -14.62 -6.17 -0.25
C GLY A 216 -13.31 -5.41 -0.29
N GLY A 217 -12.76 -5.06 0.86
CA GLY A 217 -11.52 -4.29 0.91
C GLY A 217 -11.11 -3.90 2.32
N ALA A 218 -10.04 -3.12 2.37
CA ALA A 218 -9.51 -2.58 3.61
C ALA A 218 -9.16 -1.09 3.44
N MET A 219 -9.33 -0.35 4.53
CA MET A 219 -8.91 1.05 4.64
C MET A 219 -8.05 1.22 5.88
N PHE A 220 -6.81 1.65 5.71
CA PHE A 220 -5.89 1.95 6.80
C PHE A 220 -5.85 3.45 7.08
N ASN A 221 -5.95 3.79 8.37
CA ASN A 221 -5.94 5.16 8.88
C ASN A 221 -4.89 5.29 9.97
N GLY A 222 -3.76 5.91 9.66
CA GLY A 222 -2.60 6.04 10.53
C GLY A 222 -2.38 7.46 11.03
N ILE A 223 -2.05 7.60 12.32
CA ILE A 223 -1.52 8.82 12.92
C ILE A 223 -0.12 8.53 13.44
N TYR A 224 0.86 9.22 12.88
CA TYR A 224 2.28 8.92 13.12
C TYR A 224 3.01 10.19 13.53
N TRP A 225 3.84 10.08 14.56
CA TRP A 225 4.90 11.04 14.81
C TRP A 225 6.12 10.67 13.96
N HIS A 226 6.75 11.65 13.31
CA HIS A 226 7.93 11.47 12.49
C HIS A 226 9.03 12.45 12.90
N SER A 227 10.26 11.94 12.97
CA SER A 227 11.51 12.71 12.96
C SER A 227 12.36 12.33 11.73
N ASP A 228 13.55 12.91 11.61
CA ASP A 228 14.50 12.61 10.54
C ASP A 228 14.82 11.11 10.41
N ARG A 229 14.95 10.40 11.55
CA ARG A 229 15.39 9.00 11.58
C ARG A 229 14.35 8.02 12.09
N PHE A 230 13.32 8.50 12.76
CA PHE A 230 12.33 7.63 13.38
C PHE A 230 10.90 8.01 12.98
N ALA A 231 10.01 7.04 13.05
CA ALA A 231 8.59 7.29 13.20
C ALA A 231 7.99 6.34 14.23
N VAL A 232 6.95 6.79 14.92
CA VAL A 232 6.16 5.96 15.82
C VAL A 232 4.70 6.29 15.57
N GLY A 233 3.88 5.28 15.37
CA GLY A 233 2.50 5.52 14.99
C GLY A 233 1.53 4.43 15.40
N TYR A 234 0.27 4.83 15.38
CA TYR A 234 -0.89 3.98 15.54
C TYR A 234 -1.69 3.99 14.24
N GLY A 235 -2.20 2.81 13.87
CA GLY A 235 -3.05 2.61 12.72
C GLY A 235 -4.35 1.90 13.09
N LEU A 236 -5.46 2.39 12.55
CA LEU A 236 -6.74 1.70 12.53
C LEU A 236 -7.00 1.20 11.11
N LYS A 237 -7.13 -0.12 10.94
CA LYS A 237 -7.52 -0.72 9.66
C LYS A 237 -8.96 -1.20 9.75
N LEU A 238 -9.81 -0.72 8.85
CA LEU A 238 -11.19 -1.16 8.70
C LEU A 238 -11.26 -2.15 7.55
N TYR A 239 -11.97 -3.25 7.75
CA TYR A 239 -12.13 -4.33 6.79
C TYR A 239 -13.59 -4.57 6.49
N LYS A 240 -13.86 -4.92 5.24
CA LYS A 240 -15.15 -5.42 4.80
C LYS A 240 -14.90 -6.54 3.81
N ASP A 241 -15.33 -7.75 4.15
CA ASP A 241 -15.26 -8.93 3.28
C ASP A 241 -13.91 -9.08 2.55
N VAL A 242 -12.82 -8.82 3.30
CA VAL A 242 -11.47 -8.77 2.72
C VAL A 242 -11.09 -10.12 2.11
N TYR A 243 -10.27 -10.09 1.06
CA TYR A 243 -9.87 -11.27 0.26
C TYR A 243 -11.04 -11.98 -0.45
N GLY A 244 -12.21 -11.33 -0.56
CA GLY A 244 -13.39 -11.90 -1.21
C GLY A 244 -14.10 -12.94 -0.35
N PHE A 245 -13.83 -12.96 0.96
CA PHE A 245 -14.53 -13.80 1.92
C PHE A 245 -15.70 -13.03 2.52
N LYS A 246 -16.92 -13.50 2.31
CA LYS A 246 -18.09 -12.95 2.99
C LYS A 246 -18.08 -13.30 4.46
N ASP A 247 -18.14 -12.27 5.31
CA ASP A 247 -17.95 -12.42 6.75
C ASP A 247 -18.95 -13.39 7.39
N GLY A 248 -18.44 -14.35 8.17
CA GLY A 248 -19.24 -15.37 8.85
C GLY A 248 -19.90 -16.41 7.95
N GLU A 249 -19.79 -16.30 6.62
CA GLU A 249 -20.33 -17.27 5.67
C GLU A 249 -19.38 -18.45 5.48
N ALA A 250 -19.89 -19.67 5.63
CA ALA A 250 -19.04 -20.87 5.55
C ALA A 250 -18.48 -21.06 4.12
N LEU A 251 -17.16 -21.20 4.03
CA LEU A 251 -16.44 -21.59 2.82
C LEU A 251 -16.75 -23.05 2.45
N PRO A 252 -16.42 -23.52 1.23
CA PRO A 252 -16.74 -24.89 0.78
C PRO A 252 -16.22 -26.01 1.69
N TRP A 253 -15.17 -25.76 2.48
CA TRP A 253 -14.61 -26.70 3.48
C TRP A 253 -15.12 -26.46 4.91
N GLY A 254 -16.14 -25.62 5.10
CA GLY A 254 -16.86 -25.43 6.35
C GLY A 254 -16.29 -24.36 7.30
N HIS A 255 -15.09 -23.82 7.02
CA HIS A 255 -14.52 -22.72 7.80
C HIS A 255 -15.36 -21.45 7.63
N LYS A 256 -15.54 -20.67 8.71
CA LYS A 256 -16.23 -19.39 8.69
C LYS A 256 -15.21 -18.26 8.87
N PRO A 257 -15.01 -17.41 7.87
CA PRO A 257 -14.01 -16.36 7.92
C PRO A 257 -14.44 -15.19 8.80
N GLU A 258 -13.45 -14.54 9.40
CA GLU A 258 -13.58 -13.27 10.12
C GLU A 258 -12.93 -12.17 9.28
N SER A 259 -13.63 -11.74 8.24
CA SER A 259 -13.13 -10.91 7.13
C SER A 259 -13.60 -9.46 7.19
N SER A 260 -14.50 -9.13 8.13
CA SER A 260 -14.98 -7.76 8.38
C SER A 260 -14.69 -7.30 9.81
N GLY A 261 -14.57 -5.98 9.99
CA GLY A 261 -14.39 -5.36 11.30
C GLY A 261 -13.22 -4.38 11.36
N ALA A 262 -12.61 -4.26 12.54
CA ALA A 262 -11.50 -3.36 12.79
C ALA A 262 -10.29 -4.12 13.34
N GLY A 263 -9.11 -3.76 12.84
CA GLY A 263 -7.82 -4.17 13.36
C GLY A 263 -6.97 -2.96 13.72
N HIS A 264 -6.02 -3.16 14.62
CA HIS A 264 -5.16 -2.12 15.16
C HIS A 264 -3.70 -2.45 14.87
N TYR A 265 -2.93 -1.42 14.55
CA TYR A 265 -1.52 -1.56 14.21
C TYR A 265 -0.70 -0.55 15.01
N ILE A 266 0.44 -0.97 15.51
CA ILE A 266 1.44 -0.10 16.12
C ILE A 266 2.75 -0.32 15.39
N ALA A 267 3.46 0.77 15.11
CA ALA A 267 4.69 0.74 14.34
C ALA A 267 5.79 1.55 15.02
N VAL A 268 7.00 1.01 15.03
CA VAL A 268 8.23 1.75 15.30
C VAL A 268 9.15 1.63 14.08
N THR A 269 9.49 2.77 13.49
CA THR A 269 10.17 2.86 12.20
C THR A 269 11.56 3.46 12.35
N TYR A 270 12.53 2.94 11.60
CA TYR A 270 13.83 3.58 11.35
C TYR A 270 14.03 3.87 9.85
N LYS A 271 14.42 5.11 9.52
CA LYS A 271 14.55 5.63 8.14
C LYS A 271 16.01 5.76 7.71
N PHE A 272 16.37 5.18 6.56
CA PHE A 272 17.73 5.17 6.00
C PHE A 272 18.01 6.42 5.16
#